data_AF-X1L9U8-F1
#
_entry.id   AF-X1L9U8-F1
#
_cell.length_a   1.000
_cell.length_b   1.000
_cell.length_c   1.000
_cell.angle_alpha   90.00
_cell.angle_beta   90.00
_cell.angle_gamma   90.00
#
_symmetry.space_group_name_H-M   'P 1'
#
loop_
_entity.id
_entity.type
_entity.pdbx_description
1 polymer ?
#
loop_
_entity_poly.entity_id
_entity_poly.type
_entity_poly.pdbx_seq_one_letter_code
_entity_poly.pdbx_strand_id
1 'polypeptide(L)'
;MLLSAFLLEAILISLSGVIAPGPVTAVTVSKGTKSPHAGAIIALGHGIVEIPLMILILYGFGDILKITYVKAIIGLLGGLFLLKMGLGLLKGIKQEGS
;
A
#
# COMPACT_ATOMS: atom_id res chain seq x y z
N MET A 1 22.50 23.71 10.77
CA MET A 1 21.09 24.11 10.53
C MET A 1 20.37 23.24 9.51
N LEU A 2 20.98 22.81 8.41
CA LEU A 2 20.31 21.98 7.38
C LEU A 2 20.06 20.52 7.80
N LEU A 3 20.99 19.89 8.54
CA LEU A 3 20.86 18.48 8.95
C LEU A 3 19.68 18.26 9.90
N SER A 4 19.50 19.11 10.91
CA SER A 4 18.39 19.00 11.87
C SER A 4 17.03 19.18 11.22
N ALA A 5 16.91 20.08 10.24
CA ALA A 5 15.69 20.27 9.47
C ALA A 5 15.39 19.04 8.59
N PHE A 6 16.41 18.50 7.92
CA PHE A 6 16.28 17.26 7.13
C PHE A 6 15.86 16.06 7.98
N LEU A 7 16.46 15.84 9.16
CA LEU A 7 16.05 14.75 10.05
C LEU A 7 14.60 14.91 10.49
N LEU A 8 14.19 16.14 10.84
CA LEU A 8 12.84 16.40 11.30
C LEU A 8 11.82 16.17 10.17
N GLU A 9 12.12 16.61 8.95
CA GLU A 9 11.30 16.35 7.77
C GLU A 9 11.23 14.85 7.42
N ALA A 10 12.37 14.16 7.42
CA ALA A 10 12.42 12.72 7.18
C ALA A 10 11.60 11.93 8.21
N ILE A 11 11.68 12.32 9.50
CA ILE A 11 10.89 11.74 10.58
C ILE A 11 9.39 11.99 10.34
N LEU A 12 8.99 13.23 10.03
CA LEU A 12 7.59 13.59 9.81
C LEU A 12 6.99 12.86 8.60
N ILE A 13 7.71 12.81 7.48
CA ILE A 13 7.25 12.11 6.26
C ILE A 13 7.14 10.61 6.53
N SER A 14 8.15 10.02 7.18
CA SER A 14 8.14 8.58 7.50
C SER A 14 7.04 8.22 8.50
N LEU A 15 6.83 9.04 9.54
CA LEU A 15 5.75 8.86 10.51
C LEU A 15 4.38 8.95 9.85
N SER A 16 4.18 9.90 8.93
CA SER A 16 2.94 10.01 8.16
C SER A 16 2.67 8.73 7.36
N GLY A 17 3.70 8.13 6.74
CA GLY A 17 3.59 6.86 6.04
C GLY A 17 3.23 5.68 6.94
N VAL A 18 3.85 5.57 8.12
CA VAL A 18 3.59 4.46 9.06
C VAL A 18 2.20 4.56 9.70
N ILE A 19 1.72 5.78 9.99
CA ILE A 19 0.43 6.02 10.67
C ILE A 19 -0.78 5.87 9.72
N ALA A 20 -0.58 5.82 8.40
CA ALA A 20 -1.62 5.52 7.43
C ALA A 20 -1.57 4.04 7.01
N PRO A 21 -2.02 3.08 7.86
CA PRO A 21 -1.96 1.67 7.53
C PRO A 21 -2.83 1.39 6.30
N GLY A 22 -2.18 0.95 5.22
CA GLY A 22 -2.87 0.55 4.01
C GLY A 22 -3.62 -0.78 4.15
N PRO A 23 -4.38 -1.18 3.12
CA PRO A 23 -5.11 -2.45 3.12
C PRO A 23 -4.20 -3.67 3.31
N VAL A 24 -2.98 -3.64 2.78
CA VAL A 24 -1.99 -4.73 2.96
C VAL A 24 -1.58 -4.87 4.43
N THR A 25 -1.32 -3.74 5.11
CA THR A 25 -1.02 -3.72 6.54
C THR A 25 -2.20 -4.21 7.37
N ALA A 26 -3.41 -3.74 7.06
CA ALA A 26 -4.63 -4.18 7.75
C ALA A 26 -4.90 -5.69 7.60
N VAL A 27 -4.74 -6.23 6.39
CA VAL A 27 -4.87 -7.67 6.13
C VAL A 27 -3.77 -8.47 6.82
N THR A 28 -2.54 -7.94 6.84
CA THR A 28 -1.41 -8.57 7.53
C THR A 28 -1.64 -8.67 9.03
N VAL A 29 -2.15 -7.61 9.66
CA VAL A 29 -2.52 -7.62 11.08
C VAL A 29 -3.67 -8.62 11.34
N SER A 30 -4.73 -8.58 10.51
CA SER A 30 -5.89 -9.47 10.65
C SER A 30 -5.54 -10.96 10.47
N LYS A 31 -4.59 -11.28 9.58
CA LYS A 31 -4.16 -12.66 9.32
C LYS A 31 -2.97 -13.09 10.18
N GLY A 32 -2.17 -12.15 10.66
CA GLY A 32 -1.04 -12.37 11.55
C GLY A 32 -1.45 -12.92 12.91
N THR A 33 -2.66 -12.57 13.39
CA THR A 33 -3.25 -13.17 14.61
C THR A 33 -3.58 -14.66 14.43
N LYS A 34 -3.84 -15.12 13.19
CA LYS A 34 -4.17 -16.52 12.86
C LYS A 34 -2.93 -17.34 12.47
N SER A 35 -1.89 -16.70 11.91
CA SER A 35 -0.61 -17.36 11.60
C SER A 35 0.55 -16.38 11.65
N PRO A 36 1.63 -16.67 12.42
CA PRO A 36 2.78 -15.78 12.52
C PRO A 36 3.56 -15.61 11.20
N HIS A 37 3.42 -16.54 10.26
CA HIS A 37 4.07 -16.47 8.94
C HIS A 37 3.24 -15.72 7.88
N ALA A 38 2.00 -15.33 8.20
CA ALA A 38 1.11 -14.68 7.24
C ALA A 38 1.71 -13.37 6.69
N GLY A 39 2.40 -12.59 7.53
CA GLY A 39 3.06 -11.36 7.10
C GLY A 39 4.18 -11.59 6.09
N ALA A 40 5.02 -12.61 6.29
CA ALA A 40 6.10 -12.95 5.36
C ALA A 40 5.55 -13.38 3.99
N ILE A 41 4.48 -14.18 3.98
CA ILE A 41 3.85 -14.65 2.75
C ILE A 41 3.19 -13.48 1.99
N ILE A 42 2.50 -12.58 2.69
CA ILE A 42 1.88 -11.39 2.08
C ILE A 42 2.95 -10.46 1.51
N ALA A 43 4.04 -10.23 2.23
CA ALA A 43 5.16 -9.41 1.76
C ALA A 43 5.84 -10.00 0.52
N LEU A 44 6.07 -11.32 0.49
CA LEU A 44 6.62 -12.02 -0.68
C LEU A 44 5.69 -11.91 -1.90
N GLY A 45 4.40 -12.13 -1.71
CA GLY A 45 3.39 -12.01 -2.76
C GLY A 45 3.18 -10.57 -3.25
N HIS A 46 3.46 -9.56 -2.42
CA HIS A 46 3.48 -8.17 -2.83
C HIS A 46 4.75 -7.84 -3.64
N GLY A 47 5.91 -8.21 -3.11
CA GLY A 47 7.21 -7.94 -3.72
C GLY A 47 7.39 -8.56 -5.10
N ILE A 48 6.81 -9.75 -5.35
CA ILE A 48 6.88 -10.39 -6.68
C ILE A 48 6.20 -9.56 -7.78
N VAL A 49 5.21 -8.72 -7.43
CA VAL A 49 4.52 -7.85 -8.39
C VAL A 49 5.17 -6.46 -8.43
N GLU A 50 5.55 -5.94 -7.26
CA GLU A 50 6.13 -4.61 -7.13
C GLU A 50 7.51 -4.50 -7.76
N ILE A 51 8.39 -5.49 -7.56
CA ILE A 51 9.77 -5.44 -8.06
C ILE A 51 9.83 -5.40 -9.60
N PRO A 52 9.12 -6.26 -10.36
CA PRO A 52 9.05 -6.12 -11.81
C PRO A 52 8.46 -4.78 -12.25
N LEU A 53 7.41 -4.29 -11.57
CA LEU A 53 6.81 -3.00 -11.90
C LEU A 53 7.82 -1.85 -11.72
N MET A 54 8.59 -1.85 -10.63
CA MET A 54 9.65 -0.87 -10.41
C MET A 54 10.68 -0.91 -11.54
N ILE A 55 11.10 -2.11 -11.95
CA ILE A 55 12.02 -2.30 -13.07
C ILE A 55 11.42 -1.70 -14.35
N LEU A 56 10.16 -2.01 -14.67
CA LEU A 56 9.46 -1.44 -15.84
C LEU A 56 9.46 0.09 -15.80
N ILE A 57 9.15 0.70 -14.65
CA ILE A 57 9.13 2.15 -14.48
C ILE A 57 10.51 2.75 -14.73
N LEU A 58 11.58 2.12 -14.22
CA LEU A 58 12.97 2.55 -14.43
C LEU A 58 13.38 2.49 -15.90
N TYR A 59 12.92 1.50 -16.66
CA TYR A 59 13.19 1.36 -18.10
C TYR A 59 12.35 2.29 -19.00
N GLY A 60 11.56 3.20 -18.43
CA GLY A 60 10.81 4.21 -19.20
C GLY A 60 9.30 4.02 -19.22
N PHE A 61 8.75 3.00 -18.57
CA PHE A 61 7.29 2.87 -18.40
C PHE A 61 6.70 4.04 -17.58
N GLY A 62 7.55 4.76 -16.82
CA GLY A 62 7.17 6.00 -16.15
C GLY A 62 6.62 7.07 -17.08
N ASP A 63 7.03 7.14 -18.34
CA ASP A 63 6.53 8.15 -19.29
C ASP A 63 5.10 7.87 -19.74
N ILE A 64 4.72 6.59 -19.82
CA ILE A 64 3.33 6.18 -20.08
C ILE A 64 2.44 6.54 -18.89
N LEU A 65 2.96 6.39 -17.66
CA LEU A 65 2.24 6.75 -16.43
C LEU A 65 2.05 8.26 -16.25
N LYS A 66 2.84 9.10 -16.92
CA LYS A 66 2.68 10.57 -16.91
C LYS A 66 1.51 11.04 -17.78
N ILE A 67 1.01 10.21 -18.70
CA ILE A 67 -0.13 10.55 -19.54
C ILE A 67 -1.37 10.73 -18.64
N THR A 68 -2.00 11.91 -18.70
CA THR A 68 -3.14 12.28 -17.86
C THR A 68 -4.26 11.23 -17.88
N TYR A 69 -4.59 10.71 -19.06
CA TYR A 69 -5.62 9.69 -19.22
C TYR A 69 -5.24 8.37 -18.53
N VAL A 70 -4.00 7.91 -18.69
CA VAL A 70 -3.51 6.67 -18.06
C VAL A 70 -3.52 6.79 -16.54
N LYS A 71 -3.01 7.91 -16.03
CA LYS A 71 -3.01 8.21 -14.59
C LYS A 71 -4.43 8.28 -14.02
N ALA A 72 -5.37 8.89 -14.74
CA ALA A 72 -6.76 8.99 -14.32
C ALA A 72 -7.43 7.61 -14.25
N ILE A 73 -7.22 6.75 -15.26
CA ILE A 73 -7.78 5.39 -15.29
C ILE A 73 -7.21 4.55 -14.15
N ILE A 74 -5.89 4.56 -13.95
CA ILE A 74 -5.23 3.82 -12.87
C ILE A 74 -5.71 4.34 -11.50
N GLY A 75 -5.81 5.66 -11.35
CA GLY A 75 -6.32 6.28 -10.13
C GLY A 75 -7.76 5.90 -9.81
N LEU A 76 -8.65 5.89 -10.81
CA LEU A 76 -10.04 5.49 -10.65
C LEU A 76 -10.19 4.00 -10.31
N LEU A 77 -9.51 3.12 -11.06
CA LEU A 77 -9.55 1.68 -10.82
C LEU A 77 -8.94 1.33 -9.46
N GLY A 78 -7.80 1.93 -9.12
CA GLY A 78 -7.15 1.79 -7.83
C GLY A 78 -8.04 2.29 -6.69
N GLY A 79 -8.63 3.47 -6.83
CA GLY A 79 -9.56 4.04 -5.85
C GLY A 79 -10.79 3.17 -5.63
N LEU A 80 -11.41 2.64 -6.69
CA LEU A 80 -12.55 1.74 -6.58
C LEU A 80 -12.17 0.42 -5.88
N PHE A 81 -10.99 -0.13 -6.18
CA PHE A 81 -10.49 -1.32 -5.51
C PHE A 81 -10.24 -1.08 -4.02
N LEU A 82 -9.64 0.07 -3.66
CA LEU A 82 -9.44 0.47 -2.28
C LEU A 82 -10.77 0.62 -1.52
N LEU A 83 -11.79 1.23 -2.14
CA LEU A 83 -13.13 1.33 -1.56
C LEU A 83 -13.73 -0.06 -1.31
N LYS A 84 -13.63 -0.97 -2.28
CA LYS A 84 -14.12 -2.35 -2.13
C LYS A 84 -13.40 -3.09 -1.01
N MET A 85 -12.07 -2.96 -0.90
CA MET A 85 -11.30 -3.55 0.19
C MET A 85 -11.68 -2.96 1.55
N GLY A 86 -11.80 -1.64 1.66
CA GLY A 86 -12.23 -0.96 2.88
C GLY A 86 -13.61 -1.44 3.36
N LEU A 87 -14.58 -1.53 2.45
CA LEU A 87 -15.91 -2.09 2.75
C LEU A 87 -15.84 -3.56 3.17
N GLY A 88 -14.95 -4.36 2.55
CA GLY A 88 -14.73 -5.75 2.93
C GLY A 88 -14.18 -5.90 4.34
N LEU A 89 -13.22 -5.06 4.73
CA LEU A 89 -12.68 -5.02 6.10
C LEU A 89 -13.78 -4.64 7.11
N LEU A 90 -14.57 -3.59 6.83
CA LEU A 90 -15.69 -3.19 7.69
C LEU A 90 -16.76 -4.28 7.86
N LYS A 91 -17.08 -5.00 6.79
CA LYS A 91 -18.01 -6.14 6.83
C LYS A 91 -17.45 -7.33 7.62
N GLY A 92 -16.14 -7.59 7.52
CA GLY A 92 -15.46 -8.65 8.28
C GLY A 92 -15.56 -8.44 9.79
N ILE A 93 -15.45 -7.18 10.25
CA ILE A 93 -15.62 -6.83 11.67
C ILE A 93 -17.03 -7.18 12.18
N LYS A 94 -18.05 -7.10 11.32
CA LYS A 94 -19.45 -7.40 11.68
C LYS A 94 -19.76 -8.91 11.80
N GLN A 95 -18.95 -9.79 11.22
CA GLN A 95 -19.22 -11.24 11.20
C GLN A 95 -18.56 -12.04 12.35
N GLU A 96 -17.50 -11.54 13.00
CA GLU A 96 -16.88 -12.20 14.16
C GLU A 96 -17.60 -11.88 15.50
N GLY A 97 -18.78 -11.25 15.44
CA GLY A 97 -19.60 -10.88 16.60
C GLY A 97 -20.96 -11.58 16.69
N SER A 98 -21.16 -12.74 16.06
CA SER A 98 -22.35 -13.58 16.22
C SER A 98 -21.98 -15.03 16.51
#